data_AF-W8BX67-F1
#
_entry.id   AF-W8BX67-F1
#
_cell.length_a   1.000
_cell.length_b   1.000
_cell.length_c   1.000
_cell.angle_alpha   90.00
_cell.angle_beta   90.00
_cell.angle_gamma   90.00
#
_symmetry.space_group_name_H-M   'P 1'
#
loop_
_entity.id
_entity.type
_entity.pdbx_description
1 polymer ?
#
loop_
_entity_poly.entity_id
_entity_poly.type
_entity_poly.pdbx_seq_one_letter_code
_entity_poly.pdbx_strand_id
1 'polypeptide(L)'
;MESSQSPRETLLLNGHAEAAGHLLGLTNGGSNMPQVGGMKTDHFNGDDLSSSSYMSIPQFYAGRSVFITGGTGFMGKVLVEKLLRSCPDIKNIYLLIRPKRGQEVSARLNELLNAPLFETLRREKPKELSKVIPISGDITSEELGICENDQVIYSTY
;
A
#
# COMPACT_ATOMS: atom_id res chain seq x y z
N MET A 1 59.16 38.99 2.36
CA MET A 1 58.05 38.35 3.09
C MET A 1 57.74 37.04 2.37
N GLU A 2 58.56 35.98 2.43
CA GLU A 2 59.10 35.33 3.64
C GLU A 2 57.94 35.14 4.63
N SER A 3 57.35 33.97 4.82
CA SER A 3 57.87 32.62 5.13
C SER A 3 56.61 31.71 5.13
N SER A 4 56.57 30.38 5.06
CA SER A 4 57.49 29.23 5.05
C SER A 4 56.52 28.03 4.96
N GLN A 5 56.57 27.15 3.96
CA GLN A 5 57.26 25.85 4.02
C GLN A 5 57.10 25.12 5.38
N SER A 6 56.85 23.81 5.47
CA SER A 6 57.44 22.77 4.61
C SER A 6 56.85 21.38 4.91
N PRO A 7 57.25 20.39 4.09
CA PRO A 7 56.58 19.15 3.79
C PRO A 7 57.13 17.99 4.61
N ARG A 8 56.63 16.79 4.34
CA ARG A 8 57.44 15.62 3.95
C ARG A 8 56.49 14.44 3.77
N GLU A 9 56.53 13.84 2.59
CA GLU A 9 56.98 12.46 2.41
C GLU A 9 55.83 11.47 2.65
N THR A 10 55.17 11.05 1.58
CA THR A 10 55.53 9.83 0.83
C THR A 10 55.04 8.58 1.55
N LEU A 11 54.20 7.84 0.83
CA LEU A 11 54.00 6.39 0.90
C LEU A 11 54.98 5.68 1.84
N LEU A 12 54.46 4.81 2.70
CA LEU A 12 54.85 3.40 2.80
C LEU A 12 54.06 2.73 3.93
N LEU A 13 53.92 1.41 3.79
CA LEU A 13 53.37 0.44 4.73
C LEU A 13 51.86 0.18 4.67
N ASN A 14 51.44 -0.40 3.54
CA ASN A 14 50.84 -1.74 3.65
C ASN A 14 51.95 -2.69 4.13
N GLY A 15 51.79 -3.27 5.30
CA GLY A 15 52.74 -4.19 5.92
C GLY A 15 52.07 -5.01 7.00
N HIS A 16 52.15 -6.32 6.81
CA HIS A 16 51.60 -7.44 7.58
C HIS A 16 51.56 -7.32 9.11
N ALA A 17 50.54 -7.96 9.71
CA ALA A 17 50.72 -8.75 10.92
C ALA A 17 49.79 -9.98 10.90
N GLU A 18 50.45 -11.12 10.85
CA GLU A 18 49.99 -12.49 10.95
C GLU A 18 49.88 -12.90 12.44
N ALA A 19 49.17 -14.01 12.69
CA ALA A 19 49.17 -14.86 13.91
C ALA A 19 48.43 -14.31 15.16
N ALA A 20 47.74 -15.09 15.98
CA ALA A 20 47.42 -16.52 16.07
C ALA A 20 46.26 -16.68 17.08
N GLY A 21 45.55 -17.81 17.07
CA GLY A 21 44.57 -18.08 18.14
C GLY A 21 43.62 -19.25 17.88
N HIS A 22 44.19 -20.44 17.75
CA HIS A 22 43.50 -21.73 17.70
C HIS A 22 42.87 -22.03 19.08
N LEU A 23 41.57 -22.36 19.14
CA LEU A 23 41.08 -23.33 20.13
C LEU A 23 39.82 -24.06 19.67
N LEU A 24 39.90 -25.38 19.82
CA LEU A 24 38.98 -26.44 19.44
C LEU A 24 37.67 -26.41 20.25
N GLY A 25 36.60 -26.91 19.61
CA GLY A 25 35.33 -27.23 20.26
C GLY A 25 34.44 -28.09 19.37
N LEU A 26 34.81 -29.35 19.18
CA LEU A 26 33.91 -30.39 18.66
C LEU A 26 32.83 -30.68 19.72
N THR A 27 31.56 -30.80 19.32
CA THR A 27 30.73 -32.00 19.56
C THR A 27 29.38 -31.88 18.83
N ASN A 28 29.07 -32.94 18.08
CA ASN A 28 27.73 -33.26 17.60
C ASN A 28 26.90 -33.85 18.75
N GLY A 29 25.61 -33.52 18.82
CA GLY A 29 24.67 -34.18 19.71
C GLY A 29 23.24 -33.75 19.41
N GLY A 30 22.52 -34.53 18.61
CA GLY A 30 21.07 -34.41 18.50
C GLY A 30 20.37 -34.93 19.76
N SER A 31 19.31 -34.26 20.19
CA SER A 31 18.17 -34.90 20.86
C SER A 31 16.98 -33.94 20.94
N ASN A 32 15.85 -34.44 20.43
CA ASN A 32 14.44 -34.07 20.65
C ASN A 32 14.09 -32.79 21.43
N MET A 33 13.42 -31.87 20.72
CA MET A 33 12.45 -30.95 21.34
C MET A 33 11.13 -31.71 21.63
N PRO A 34 10.48 -31.51 22.79
CA PRO A 34 9.21 -32.16 23.10
C PRO A 34 8.05 -31.58 22.27
N GLN A 35 7.19 -32.47 21.80
CA GLN A 35 5.94 -32.17 21.10
C GLN A 35 4.98 -31.38 21.99
N VAL A 36 4.37 -30.34 21.42
CA VAL A 36 3.32 -29.53 22.03
C VAL A 36 2.07 -30.41 22.25
N GLY A 37 1.55 -30.40 23.48
CA GLY A 37 0.34 -31.14 23.85
C GLY A 37 -0.87 -30.73 23.02
N GLY A 38 -1.64 -31.73 22.58
CA GLY A 38 -2.88 -31.54 21.86
C GLY A 38 -3.94 -30.86 22.73
N MET A 39 -4.45 -29.73 22.26
CA MET A 39 -5.80 -29.29 22.63
C MET A 39 -6.78 -30.35 22.13
N LYS A 40 -7.52 -30.96 23.06
CA LYS A 40 -8.70 -31.75 22.73
C LYS A 40 -9.67 -30.84 21.99
N THR A 41 -10.02 -31.19 20.76
CA THR A 41 -11.17 -30.60 20.08
C THR A 41 -12.41 -31.17 20.76
N ASP A 42 -13.02 -30.39 21.64
CA ASP A 42 -14.34 -30.71 22.15
C ASP A 42 -15.30 -30.72 20.96
N HIS A 43 -15.92 -31.88 20.72
CA HIS A 43 -17.04 -32.01 19.80
C HIS A 43 -18.18 -31.11 20.29
N PHE A 44 -18.38 -29.98 19.63
CA PHE A 44 -19.63 -29.22 19.71
C PHE A 44 -20.51 -29.60 18.52
N ASN A 45 -21.50 -30.46 18.78
CA ASN A 45 -22.71 -30.53 17.97
C ASN A 45 -23.67 -29.44 18.46
N GLY A 46 -24.08 -28.57 17.55
CA GLY A 46 -25.03 -27.50 17.79
C GLY A 46 -25.67 -27.12 16.47
N ASP A 47 -26.66 -27.92 16.08
CA ASP A 47 -27.44 -27.73 14.86
C ASP A 47 -28.37 -26.50 15.01
N ASP A 48 -28.53 -25.77 13.90
CA ASP A 48 -29.53 -24.74 13.58
C ASP A 48 -29.46 -23.34 14.24
N LEU A 49 -28.73 -22.44 13.57
CA LEU A 49 -29.23 -21.11 13.20
C LEU A 49 -28.49 -20.59 11.95
N SER A 50 -29.24 -20.23 10.90
CA SER A 50 -28.78 -19.88 9.54
C SER A 50 -27.41 -19.18 9.46
N SER A 51 -26.42 -19.86 8.88
CA SER A 51 -25.14 -19.25 8.50
C SER A 51 -25.36 -18.20 7.40
N SER A 52 -25.70 -16.99 7.80
CA SER A 52 -25.37 -15.83 6.97
C SER A 52 -23.84 -15.76 6.97
N SER A 53 -23.20 -16.35 5.94
CA SER A 53 -21.76 -16.25 5.75
C SER A 53 -21.41 -14.78 5.56
N TYR A 54 -20.97 -14.11 6.62
CA TYR A 54 -20.54 -12.72 6.51
C TYR A 54 -19.24 -12.66 5.72
N MET A 55 -19.27 -12.01 4.56
CA MET A 55 -18.07 -11.72 3.78
C MET A 55 -17.23 -10.66 4.50
N SER A 56 -15.92 -10.86 4.55
CA SER A 56 -15.01 -9.80 5.00
C SER A 56 -14.99 -8.64 4.00
N ILE A 57 -14.62 -7.44 4.45
CA ILE A 57 -14.55 -6.25 3.60
C ILE A 57 -13.61 -6.44 2.38
N PRO A 58 -12.39 -7.00 2.52
CA PRO A 58 -11.53 -7.25 1.36
C PRO A 58 -12.16 -8.22 0.36
N GLN A 59 -12.83 -9.29 0.84
CA GLN A 59 -13.55 -10.23 -0.03
C GLN A 59 -14.73 -9.57 -0.75
N PHE A 60 -15.42 -8.65 -0.08
CA PHE A 60 -16.53 -7.92 -0.69
C PHE A 60 -16.08 -7.03 -1.85
N TYR A 61 -14.91 -6.38 -1.74
CA TYR A 61 -14.39 -5.49 -2.78
C TYR A 61 -13.51 -6.19 -3.83
N ALA A 62 -13.15 -7.45 -3.63
CA ALA A 62 -12.33 -8.21 -4.58
C ALA A 62 -12.97 -8.26 -5.97
N GLY A 63 -12.21 -7.87 -7.00
CA GLY A 63 -12.65 -7.80 -8.40
C GLY A 63 -13.67 -6.72 -8.72
N ARG A 64 -14.16 -5.96 -7.72
CA ARG A 64 -15.19 -4.94 -7.91
C ARG A 64 -14.60 -3.58 -8.20
N SER A 65 -15.35 -2.79 -8.96
CA SER A 65 -15.10 -1.36 -9.10
C SER A 65 -16.06 -0.58 -8.20
N VAL A 66 -15.59 0.53 -7.65
CA VAL A 66 -16.41 1.42 -6.81
C VAL A 66 -16.42 2.82 -7.39
N PHE A 67 -17.56 3.51 -7.25
CA PHE A 67 -17.68 4.92 -7.60
C PHE A 67 -17.82 5.75 -6.33
N ILE A 68 -16.96 6.76 -6.19
CA ILE A 68 -16.90 7.61 -5.00
C ILE A 68 -17.15 9.05 -5.41
N THR A 69 -18.16 9.67 -4.79
CA THR A 69 -18.37 11.11 -4.82
C THR A 69 -17.74 11.77 -3.59
N GLY A 70 -17.37 13.04 -3.70
CA GLY A 70 -16.73 13.77 -2.59
C GLY A 70 -15.35 13.23 -2.17
N GLY A 71 -14.72 12.37 -2.98
CA GLY A 71 -13.46 11.74 -2.61
C GLY A 71 -12.25 12.69 -2.55
N THR A 72 -12.38 13.93 -3.04
CA THR A 72 -11.38 14.99 -2.82
C THR A 72 -11.51 15.67 -1.44
N GLY A 73 -12.57 15.41 -0.69
CA GLY A 73 -12.73 15.88 0.69
C GLY A 73 -11.87 15.09 1.67
N PHE A 74 -11.79 15.54 2.91
CA PHE A 74 -10.94 14.93 3.94
C PHE A 74 -11.24 13.42 4.15
N MET A 75 -12.49 13.08 4.48
CA MET A 75 -12.92 11.69 4.65
C MET A 75 -12.86 10.88 3.35
N GLY A 76 -13.14 11.53 2.23
CA GLY A 76 -13.08 10.92 0.90
C GLY A 76 -11.68 10.37 0.58
N LYS A 77 -10.63 11.18 0.80
CA LYS A 77 -9.24 10.75 0.59
C LYS A 77 -8.84 9.62 1.53
N VAL A 78 -9.29 9.65 2.79
CA VAL A 78 -9.06 8.58 3.78
C VAL A 78 -9.71 7.28 3.33
N LEU A 79 -10.94 7.33 2.81
CA LEU A 79 -11.62 6.15 2.28
C LEU A 79 -10.86 5.56 1.09
N VAL A 80 -10.42 6.39 0.14
CA VAL A 80 -9.65 5.95 -1.03
C VAL A 80 -8.35 5.27 -0.58
N GLU A 81 -7.56 5.90 0.30
CA GLU A 81 -6.35 5.30 0.87
C GLU A 81 -6.66 3.94 1.52
N LYS A 82 -7.70 3.89 2.36
CA LYS A 82 -8.03 2.71 3.13
C LYS A 82 -8.42 1.54 2.24
N LEU A 83 -9.19 1.78 1.19
CA LEU A 83 -9.58 0.78 0.20
C LEU A 83 -8.35 0.24 -0.53
N LEU A 84 -7.48 1.13 -1.04
CA LEU A 84 -6.24 0.71 -1.71
C LEU A 84 -5.32 -0.11 -0.80
N ARG A 85 -5.23 0.25 0.49
CA ARG A 85 -4.36 -0.45 1.43
C ARG A 85 -4.92 -1.78 1.92
N SER A 86 -6.25 -1.85 2.13
CA SER A 86 -6.89 -2.98 2.82
C SER A 86 -7.60 -3.95 1.87
N CYS A 87 -7.92 -3.52 0.65
CA CYS A 87 -8.61 -4.31 -0.36
C CYS A 87 -7.70 -4.42 -1.61
N PRO A 88 -6.60 -5.19 -1.55
CA PRO A 88 -5.62 -5.26 -2.64
C PRO A 88 -6.22 -5.82 -3.94
N ASP A 89 -7.31 -6.56 -3.87
CA ASP A 89 -7.98 -7.13 -5.05
C ASP A 89 -9.07 -6.22 -5.62
N ILE A 90 -9.26 -5.01 -5.09
CA ILE A 90 -10.18 -4.03 -5.70
C ILE A 90 -9.72 -3.73 -7.13
N LYS A 91 -10.68 -3.68 -8.06
CA LYS A 91 -10.39 -3.47 -9.48
C LYS A 91 -10.07 -2.01 -9.76
N ASN A 92 -11.09 -1.15 -9.66
CA ASN A 92 -10.97 0.30 -9.91
C ASN A 92 -11.71 1.10 -8.84
N ILE A 93 -11.21 2.29 -8.54
CA ILE A 93 -11.89 3.33 -7.78
C ILE A 93 -12.13 4.49 -8.73
N TYR A 94 -13.36 4.61 -9.23
CA TYR A 94 -13.79 5.75 -10.03
C TYR A 94 -14.12 6.91 -9.09
N LEU A 95 -13.40 8.01 -9.24
CA LEU A 95 -13.48 9.14 -8.33
C LEU A 95 -14.06 10.35 -9.06
N LEU A 96 -15.26 10.78 -8.66
CA LEU A 96 -15.87 12.00 -9.19
C LEU A 96 -15.10 13.24 -8.71
N ILE A 97 -14.52 13.98 -9.64
CA ILE A 97 -13.78 15.20 -9.39
C ILE A 97 -14.48 16.36 -10.09
N ARG A 98 -14.96 17.30 -9.28
CA ARG A 98 -15.56 18.53 -9.78
C ARG A 98 -14.54 19.39 -10.55
N PRO A 99 -14.83 19.81 -11.78
CA PRO A 99 -13.98 20.79 -12.47
C PRO A 99 -13.89 22.09 -11.67
N LYS A 100 -12.72 22.72 -11.67
CA LYS A 100 -12.52 24.08 -11.12
C LYS A 100 -11.88 24.92 -12.21
N ARG A 101 -12.32 26.18 -12.36
CA ARG A 101 -11.76 27.11 -13.35
C ARG A 101 -10.23 27.15 -13.21
N GLY A 102 -9.52 26.85 -14.30
CA GLY A 102 -8.06 26.86 -14.35
C GLY A 102 -7.36 25.65 -13.72
N GLN A 103 -8.09 24.58 -13.36
CA GLN A 103 -7.48 23.37 -12.81
C GLN A 103 -8.06 22.11 -13.47
N GLU A 104 -7.21 21.41 -14.22
CA GLU A 104 -7.54 20.14 -14.86
C GLU A 104 -7.84 19.03 -13.84
N VAL A 105 -8.73 18.11 -14.20
CA VAL A 105 -9.12 16.97 -13.36
C VAL A 105 -7.91 16.08 -13.01
N SER A 106 -7.01 15.88 -13.97
CA SER A 106 -5.76 15.14 -13.78
C SER A 106 -4.83 15.82 -12.77
N ALA A 107 -4.74 17.15 -12.80
CA ALA A 107 -3.96 17.92 -11.84
C ALA A 107 -4.53 17.78 -10.42
N ARG A 108 -5.87 17.80 -10.27
CA ARG A 108 -6.54 17.59 -8.98
C ARG A 108 -6.35 16.17 -8.45
N LEU A 109 -6.37 15.16 -9.33
CA LEU A 109 -6.05 13.80 -8.93
C LEU A 109 -4.59 13.67 -8.48
N ASN A 110 -3.65 14.25 -9.23
CA ASN A 110 -2.24 14.26 -8.86
C ASN A 110 -2.02 14.93 -7.51
N GLU A 111 -2.67 16.07 -7.25
CA GLU A 111 -2.63 16.74 -5.94
C GLU A 111 -3.14 15.83 -4.81
N LEU A 112 -4.24 15.11 -5.04
CA LEU A 112 -4.80 14.15 -4.09
C LEU A 112 -3.83 13.01 -3.80
N LEU A 113 -3.30 12.36 -4.83
CA LEU A 113 -2.43 11.18 -4.70
C LEU A 113 -1.02 11.54 -4.20
N ASN A 114 -0.61 12.82 -4.26
CA ASN A 114 0.65 13.32 -3.68
C ASN A 114 0.51 13.82 -2.24
N ALA A 115 -0.70 13.87 -1.68
CA ALA A 115 -0.90 14.27 -0.28
C ALA A 115 -0.13 13.33 0.68
N PRO A 116 0.30 13.81 1.87
CA PRO A 116 1.02 12.98 2.85
C PRO A 116 0.28 11.71 3.25
N LEU A 117 -1.05 11.74 3.24
CA LEU A 117 -1.91 10.57 3.50
C LEU A 117 -1.55 9.35 2.62
N PHE A 118 -1.12 9.58 1.38
CA PHE A 118 -0.78 8.52 0.43
C PHE A 118 0.72 8.17 0.42
N GLU A 119 1.55 8.77 1.29
CA GLU A 119 3.00 8.56 1.30
C GLU A 119 3.38 7.07 1.42
N THR A 120 2.76 6.37 2.37
CA THR A 120 2.99 4.93 2.59
C THR A 120 2.62 4.11 1.36
N LEU A 121 1.48 4.39 0.73
CA LEU A 121 1.08 3.72 -0.52
C LEU A 121 2.06 4.02 -1.66
N ARG A 122 2.51 5.28 -1.81
CA ARG A 122 3.52 5.64 -2.83
C ARG A 122 4.83 4.89 -2.62
N ARG A 123 5.27 4.71 -1.37
CA ARG A 123 6.52 4.03 -1.03
C ARG A 123 6.43 2.51 -1.16
N GLU A 124 5.36 1.92 -0.66
CA GLU A 124 5.28 0.46 -0.47
C GLU A 124 4.49 -0.24 -1.58
N LYS A 125 3.48 0.43 -2.16
CA LYS A 125 2.57 -0.15 -3.16
C LYS A 125 2.18 0.87 -4.24
N PRO A 126 3.14 1.48 -4.97
CA PRO A 126 2.85 2.56 -5.93
C PRO A 126 1.88 2.15 -7.04
N LYS A 127 1.85 0.86 -7.41
CA LYS A 127 0.93 0.31 -8.41
C LYS A 127 -0.54 0.37 -7.98
N GLU A 128 -0.85 0.41 -6.69
CA GLU A 128 -2.24 0.51 -6.23
C GLU A 128 -2.86 1.86 -6.59
N LEU A 129 -2.05 2.91 -6.70
CA LEU A 129 -2.52 4.26 -7.03
C LEU A 129 -3.08 4.35 -8.45
N SER A 130 -2.64 3.50 -9.38
CA SER A 130 -3.18 3.48 -10.75
C SER A 130 -4.61 2.94 -10.83
N LYS A 131 -5.14 2.38 -9.74
CA LYS A 131 -6.53 1.94 -9.66
C LYS A 131 -7.50 3.10 -9.45
N VAL A 132 -7.00 4.30 -9.11
CA VAL A 132 -7.83 5.50 -8.96
C VAL A 132 -8.00 6.17 -10.32
N ILE A 133 -9.22 6.12 -10.85
CA ILE A 133 -9.57 6.67 -12.16
C ILE A 133 -10.43 7.91 -11.94
N PRO A 134 -10.00 9.10 -12.38
CA PRO A 134 -10.78 10.30 -12.17
C PRO A 134 -11.92 10.38 -13.20
N ILE A 135 -13.10 10.77 -12.75
CA ILE A 135 -14.25 11.06 -13.60
C ILE A 135 -14.62 12.52 -13.39
N SER A 136 -14.70 13.28 -14.48
CA SER A 136 -15.11 14.68 -14.43
C SER A 136 -16.62 14.77 -14.23
N GLY A 137 -17.08 15.55 -13.25
CA GLY A 137 -18.51 15.82 -13.10
C GLY A 137 -18.85 16.61 -11.84
N ASP A 138 -20.10 17.07 -11.77
CA ASP A 138 -20.67 17.85 -10.67
C ASP A 138 -22.00 17.21 -10.24
N ILE A 139 -22.10 16.85 -8.96
CA ILE A 139 -23.29 16.20 -8.38
C ILE A 139 -24.56 17.06 -8.45
N THR A 140 -24.41 18.37 -8.67
CA THR A 140 -25.52 19.31 -8.79
C THR A 140 -26.10 19.38 -10.20
N SER A 141 -25.43 18.75 -11.18
CA SER A 141 -25.87 18.69 -12.58
C SER A 141 -26.66 17.41 -12.86
N GLU A 142 -27.53 17.45 -13.86
CA GLU A 142 -28.18 16.24 -14.39
C GLU A 142 -27.12 15.19 -14.76
N GLU A 143 -27.41 13.92 -14.47
CA GLU A 143 -26.50 12.79 -14.72
C GLU A 143 -25.09 12.99 -14.12
N LEU A 144 -24.99 13.72 -13.01
CA LEU A 144 -23.75 14.10 -12.33
C LEU A 144 -22.79 14.92 -13.21
N GLY A 145 -23.24 15.48 -14.33
CA GLY A 145 -22.41 16.21 -15.29
C GLY A 145 -21.30 15.36 -15.92
N ILE A 146 -21.48 14.04 -15.96
CA ILE A 146 -20.55 13.08 -16.55
C ILE A 146 -20.85 12.96 -18.04
N CYS A 147 -19.82 12.91 -18.90
CA CYS A 147 -20.02 12.73 -20.34
C CYS A 147 -20.52 11.32 -20.67
N GLU A 148 -21.28 11.15 -21.75
CA GLU A 148 -21.87 9.86 -22.16
C GLU A 148 -20.85 8.71 -22.23
N ASN A 149 -19.60 8.98 -22.66
CA ASN A 149 -18.54 7.97 -22.72
C ASN A 149 -18.17 7.38 -21.35
N ASP A 150 -18.24 8.19 -20.30
CA ASP A 150 -17.98 7.76 -18.92
C ASP A 150 -19.25 7.16 -18.28
N GLN A 151 -20.45 7.45 -18.82
CA GLN A 151 -21.72 6.86 -18.38
C GLN A 151 -21.85 5.37 -18.76
N VAL A 152 -21.30 4.96 -19.91
CA VAL A 152 -21.31 3.56 -20.37
C VAL A 152 -20.58 2.62 -19.39
N ILE A 153 -19.62 3.14 -18.62
CA ILE A 153 -18.92 2.37 -17.58
C ILE A 153 -19.88 1.91 -16.47
N TYR A 154 -21.02 2.60 -16.26
CA TYR A 154 -22.00 2.28 -15.21
C TYR A 154 -23.20 1.46 -15.69
N SER A 155 -23.53 1.45 -16.99
CA SER A 155 -24.80 0.88 -17.48
C SER A 155 -24.75 -0.61 -17.87
N THR A 156 -23.60 -1.29 -17.74
CA THR A 156 -23.42 -2.69 -18.22
C THR A 156 -23.42 -3.73 -17.08
N TYR A 157 -24.04 -3.45 -15.94
CA TYR A 157 -24.25 -4.45 -14.87
C TYR A 157 -25.70 -4.46 -14.38
#